data_AF-A0A7W1RD39-F1
#
_entry.id   AF-A0A7W1RD39-F1
#
_cell.length_a   1.000
_cell.length_b   1.000
_cell.length_c   1.000
_cell.angle_alpha   90.00
_cell.angle_beta   90.00
_cell.angle_gamma   90.00
#
_symmetry.space_group_name_H-M   'P 1'
#
loop_
_entity.id
_entity.type
_entity.pdbx_description
1 polymer ?
#
loop_
_entity_poly.entity_id
_entity_poly.type
_entity_poly.pdbx_seq_one_letter_code
_entity_poly.pdbx_strand_id
1 'polypeptide(L)'
;MGLDNPLHIAFLVVILLLVFGARRLPEIGRSLGSGMREFKDSITSDSKEAAQPTLSQAPAPPPPAASAQQAAEAFGTPAPEQAPA
;
A
#
# COMPACT_ATOMS: atom_id res chain seq x y z
N MET A 1 36.85 -17.42 -19.75
CA MET A 1 36.65 -17.51 -21.21
C MET A 1 35.28 -18.11 -21.47
N GLY A 2 34.21 -17.30 -21.52
CA GLY A 2 32.97 -17.74 -22.16
C GLY A 2 31.67 -17.19 -21.56
N LEU A 3 31.47 -17.25 -20.25
CA LEU A 3 30.16 -16.95 -19.63
C LEU A 3 29.88 -15.44 -19.46
N ASP A 4 30.91 -14.60 -19.58
CA ASP A 4 30.84 -13.15 -19.43
C ASP A 4 30.27 -12.43 -20.67
N ASN A 5 30.16 -13.13 -21.80
CA ASN A 5 29.59 -12.54 -23.00
C ASN A 5 28.05 -12.51 -22.90
N PRO A 6 27.41 -11.32 -22.98
CA PRO A 6 25.96 -11.20 -22.89
C PRO A 6 25.21 -12.04 -23.94
N LEU A 7 25.85 -12.37 -25.07
CA LEU A 7 25.29 -13.30 -26.05
C LEU A 7 25.05 -14.71 -25.51
N HIS A 8 25.94 -15.24 -24.66
CA HIS A 8 25.74 -16.58 -24.08
C HIS A 8 24.56 -16.60 -23.12
N ILE A 9 24.39 -15.55 -22.31
CA ILE A 9 23.24 -15.40 -21.43
C ILE A 9 21.95 -15.31 -22.25
N ALA A 10 21.95 -14.51 -23.32
CA ALA A 10 20.79 -14.42 -24.22
C ALA A 10 20.45 -15.79 -24.83
N PHE A 11 21.44 -16.56 -25.28
CA PHE A 11 21.22 -17.89 -25.85
C PHE A 11 20.62 -18.86 -24.83
N LEU A 12 21.09 -18.82 -23.58
CA LEU A 12 20.57 -19.65 -22.49
C LEU A 12 19.12 -19.29 -22.14
N VAL A 13 18.80 -18.00 -22.10
CA VAL A 13 17.42 -17.51 -21.92
C VAL A 13 16.54 -17.95 -23.09
N VAL A 14 17.01 -17.89 -24.34
CA VAL A 14 16.25 -18.35 -25.51
C VAL A 14 15.92 -19.85 -25.42
N ILE A 15 16.88 -20.70 -25.03
CA ILE A 15 16.63 -22.13 -24.82
C ILE A 15 15.62 -22.34 -23.69
N LEU A 16 15.75 -21.59 -22.60
CA LEU A 16 14.83 -21.65 -21.47
C LEU A 16 13.41 -21.21 -21.87
N LEU A 17 13.29 -20.17 -22.69
CA LEU A 17 12.02 -19.72 -23.28
C LEU A 17 11.45 -20.77 -24.25
N LEU A 18 12.26 -21.59 -24.90
CA LEU A 18 11.77 -22.65 -25.77
C LEU A 18 11.16 -23.81 -24.97
N VAL A 19 11.76 -24.16 -23.84
CA VAL A 19 11.29 -25.24 -22.95
C VAL A 19 10.09 -24.78 -22.10
N PHE A 20 10.22 -23.63 -21.45
CA PHE A 20 9.19 -23.10 -20.56
C PHE A 20 8.14 -22.24 -21.29
N GLY A 21 8.42 -21.77 -22.50
CA GLY A 21 7.56 -20.88 -23.27
C GLY A 21 7.84 -19.39 -23.02
N ALA A 22 7.57 -18.56 -24.03
CA ALA A 22 7.80 -17.11 -23.99
C ALA A 22 6.98 -16.36 -22.91
N ARG A 23 5.89 -16.97 -22.41
CA ARG A 23 5.01 -16.37 -21.39
C ARG A 23 5.41 -16.70 -19.95
N ARG A 24 6.06 -17.84 -19.68
CA ARG A 24 6.32 -18.30 -18.29
C ARG A 24 7.48 -17.57 -17.62
N LEU A 25 8.55 -17.29 -18.35
CA LEU A 25 9.72 -16.56 -17.85
C LEU A 25 9.38 -15.14 -17.35
N PRO A 26 8.67 -14.29 -18.12
CA PRO A 26 8.29 -12.96 -17.64
C PRO A 26 7.26 -13.02 -16.50
N GLU A 27 6.38 -14.03 -16.49
CA GLU A 27 5.39 -14.22 -15.41
C GLU A 27 6.07 -14.54 -14.07
N ILE A 28 7.01 -15.49 -14.05
CA ILE A 28 7.80 -15.84 -12.86
C ILE A 28 8.73 -14.68 -12.46
N GLY A 29 9.35 -14.00 -13.43
CA GLY A 29 10.18 -12.82 -13.14
C GLY A 29 9.38 -11.68 -12.51
N ARG A 30 8.10 -11.52 -12.88
CA ARG A 30 7.23 -10.47 -12.34
C ARG A 30 6.77 -10.77 -10.92
N SER A 31 6.44 -12.03 -10.61
CA SER A 31 6.10 -12.42 -9.23
C SER A 31 7.31 -12.37 -8.29
N LEU A 32 8.47 -12.86 -8.74
CA LEU A 32 9.72 -12.77 -7.99
C LEU A 32 10.19 -11.32 -7.82
N GLY A 33 10.02 -10.48 -8.84
CA GLY A 33 10.39 -9.07 -8.80
C GLY A 33 9.58 -8.27 -7.79
N SER A 34 8.27 -8.52 -7.69
CA SER A 34 7.42 -7.90 -6.66
C SER A 34 7.84 -8.30 -5.26
N GLY A 35 8.02 -9.62 -5.01
CA GLY A 35 8.47 -10.10 -3.70
C GLY A 35 9.87 -9.60 -3.31
N MET A 36 10.81 -9.56 -4.26
CA MET A 36 12.14 -9.01 -4.05
C MET A 36 12.10 -7.51 -3.75
N ARG A 37 11.18 -6.77 -4.38
CA ARG A 37 11.00 -5.33 -4.14
C ARG A 37 10.46 -5.07 -2.74
N GLU A 38 9.43 -5.78 -2.31
CA GLU A 38 8.88 -5.69 -0.95
C GLU A 38 9.90 -6.12 0.11
N PHE A 39 10.68 -7.16 -0.17
CA PHE A 39 11.79 -7.60 0.68
C PHE A 39 12.86 -6.52 0.82
N LYS A 40 13.34 -5.97 -0.30
CA LYS A 40 14.32 -4.88 -0.30
C LYS A 40 13.78 -3.65 0.42
N ASP A 41 12.52 -3.28 0.18
CA ASP A 41 11.89 -2.12 0.80
C ASP A 41 11.78 -2.33 2.31
N SER A 42 11.43 -3.52 2.79
CA SER A 42 11.40 -3.84 4.24
C SER A 42 12.77 -3.72 4.90
N ILE A 43 13.81 -4.25 4.25
CA ILE A 43 15.20 -4.19 4.77
C ILE A 43 15.75 -2.76 4.70
N THR A 44 15.42 -2.02 3.65
CA THR A 44 15.88 -0.64 3.44
C THR A 44 15.11 0.34 4.33
N SER A 45 13.84 0.09 4.62
CA SER A 45 13.00 0.96 5.45
C SER A 45 13.44 0.93 6.92
N ASP A 46 13.87 -0.22 7.43
CA ASP A 46 14.51 -0.34 8.75
C ASP A 46 15.80 0.51 8.84
N SER A 47 16.47 0.72 7.70
CA SER A 47 17.66 1.57 7.59
C SER A 47 17.35 3.05 7.27
N LYS A 48 16.09 3.41 6.95
CA LYS A 48 15.69 4.73 6.43
C LYS A 48 14.52 5.36 7.22
N GLU A 49 14.38 5.06 8.51
CA GLU A 49 13.44 5.75 9.41
C GLU A 49 13.77 7.27 9.56
N ALA A 50 14.92 7.76 9.10
CA ALA A 50 15.27 9.19 9.18
C ALA A 50 14.82 10.07 8.00
N ALA A 51 14.13 9.56 6.97
CA ALA A 51 13.71 10.40 5.84
C ALA A 51 12.39 9.94 5.18
N GLN A 52 11.28 10.37 5.80
CA GLN A 52 9.94 10.42 5.18
C GLN A 52 9.97 11.26 3.89
N PRO A 53 9.19 10.84 2.90
CA PRO A 53 8.10 11.71 2.46
C PRO A 53 6.78 10.96 2.54
N THR A 54 5.94 11.38 3.46
CA THR A 54 4.49 11.21 3.44
C THR A 54 3.91 11.98 2.25
N LEU A 55 3.91 11.39 1.05
CA LEU A 55 3.18 11.93 -0.10
C LEU A 55 2.51 10.79 -0.87
N SER A 56 1.37 10.32 -0.34
CA SER A 56 0.21 9.75 -1.08
C SER A 56 -0.44 8.59 -0.32
N GLN A 57 -1.30 8.93 0.65
CA GLN A 57 -2.71 8.53 0.68
C GLN A 57 -3.30 8.92 2.03
N ALA A 58 -3.90 10.11 2.06
CA ALA A 58 -4.92 10.46 3.03
C ALA A 58 -6.25 10.56 2.27
N PRO A 59 -7.15 9.58 2.38
CA PRO A 59 -8.56 9.89 2.46
C PRO A 59 -8.77 10.64 3.78
N ALA A 60 -8.78 11.97 3.68
CA ALA A 60 -9.22 12.82 4.78
C ALA A 60 -10.60 12.33 5.25
N PRO A 61 -10.77 11.97 6.54
CA PRO A 61 -12.10 11.81 7.10
C PRO A 61 -12.87 13.11 6.84
N PRO A 62 -14.11 13.06 6.34
CA PRO A 62 -14.93 14.26 6.25
C PRO A 62 -15.00 14.92 7.64
N PRO A 63 -14.89 16.26 7.73
CA PRO A 63 -14.92 16.96 9.00
C PRO A 63 -16.19 16.58 9.77
N PRO A 64 -16.08 16.20 11.07
CA PRO A 64 -17.22 16.02 11.95
C PRO A 64 -17.80 17.39 12.32
N ALA A 65 -18.32 18.10 11.31
CA ALA A 65 -19.05 19.36 11.47
C ALA A 65 -20.58 19.14 11.50
N ALA A 66 -21.05 17.89 11.54
CA ALA A 66 -22.47 17.57 11.71
C ALA A 66 -22.87 17.25 13.17
N SER A 67 -21.91 17.10 14.09
CA SER A 67 -22.20 16.72 15.49
C SER A 67 -22.25 17.90 16.46
N ALA A 68 -21.80 19.09 16.05
CA ALA A 68 -21.83 20.30 16.89
C ALA A 68 -23.10 21.16 16.69
N GLN A 69 -23.82 20.97 15.58
CA GLN A 69 -25.07 21.71 15.32
C GLN A 69 -26.29 21.08 16.01
N GLN A 70 -26.20 19.84 16.52
CA GLN A 70 -27.29 19.16 17.23
C GLN A 70 -27.25 19.36 18.75
N ALA A 71 -26.16 19.92 19.29
CA ALA A 71 -26.07 20.30 20.71
C ALA A 71 -26.50 21.76 20.98
N ALA A 72 -26.73 22.54 19.91
CA ALA A 72 -27.19 23.93 19.97
C ALA A 72 -28.72 24.08 19.76
N GLU A 73 -29.45 22.97 19.64
CA GLU A 73 -30.81 22.84 20.20
C GLU A 73 -30.65 22.75 21.73
N ALA A 74 -30.17 23.81 22.38
CA ALA A 74 -31.09 24.78 22.97
C ALA A 74 -32.14 23.98 23.76
N PHE A 75 -31.77 23.46 24.93
CA PHE A 75 -31.69 24.31 26.12
C PHE A 75 -32.88 25.28 26.20
N GLY A 76 -34.08 24.74 26.00
CA GLY A 76 -35.34 25.29 26.47
C GLY A 76 -35.76 24.54 27.72
N THR A 77 -35.23 24.94 28.89
CA THR A 77 -35.87 24.64 30.18
C THR A 77 -36.64 25.89 30.58
N PRO A 78 -37.97 25.80 30.71
CA PRO A 78 -38.60 25.78 32.04
C PRO A 78 -39.69 24.68 32.05
N ALA A 79 -40.21 24.10 33.11
CA ALA A 79 -40.17 24.23 34.55
C ALA A 79 -40.93 22.97 35.08
N PRO A 80 -40.83 22.63 36.37
CA PRO A 80 -41.12 21.29 36.91
C PRO A 80 -42.61 21.12 37.18
N GLU A 81 -43.23 19.99 36.80
CA GLU A 81 -44.53 19.64 37.39
C GLU A 81 -44.88 18.14 37.29
N GLN A 82 -45.19 17.61 38.48
CA GLN A 82 -46.10 16.51 38.81
C GLN A 82 -45.53 15.11 39.11
N ALA A 83 -45.74 14.81 40.39
CA ALA A 83 -45.34 13.70 41.25
C ALA A 83 -46.04 12.35 40.94
N PRO A 84 -45.52 11.24 41.51
CA PRO A 84 -46.00 9.88 41.27
C PRO A 84 -47.33 9.56 41.96
N ALA A 85 -48.05 8.57 41.42
CA ALA A 85 -49.13 7.83 42.07
C ALA A 85 -48.74 6.35 42.17
#